data_AF-A0AAJ6IB55-F1
#
_entry.id   AF-A0AAJ6IB55-F1
#
_cell.length_a   1.000
_cell.length_b   1.000
_cell.length_c   1.000
_cell.angle_alpha   90.00
_cell.angle_beta   90.00
_cell.angle_gamma   90.00
#
_symmetry.space_group_name_H-M   'P 1'
#
loop_
_entity.id
_entity.type
_entity.pdbx_description
1 polymer ?
#
loop_
_entity_poly.entity_id
_entity_poly.type
_entity_poly.pdbx_seq_one_letter_code
_entity_poly.pdbx_strand_id
1 'polypeptide(L)'
;MTGFSFNAPTTMPDESISNDGFFPNLQLNLIRESVRLDGSISNPRLKDAAIAAMLEINEQLRSLKFKASALSELATSTIDGKPNTELLYLRAIHSAIAADINEKYRSYDSTGDGQKRAEELSPTIDEHRRNLRWAIRDLLGTSRCTVELI
;
A
#
# COMPACT_ATOMS: atom_id res chain seq x y z
N MET A 1 -9.36 -18.87 39.33
CA MET A 1 -9.47 -19.44 37.96
C MET A 1 -9.06 -18.36 36.98
N THR A 2 -7.87 -18.51 36.39
CA THR A 2 -7.34 -17.60 35.35
C THR A 2 -8.07 -17.86 34.04
N GLY A 3 -8.85 -16.88 33.58
CA GLY A 3 -9.51 -16.92 32.29
C GLY A 3 -8.50 -16.72 31.17
N PHE A 4 -8.23 -17.78 30.42
CA PHE A 4 -7.57 -17.69 29.12
C PHE A 4 -8.61 -17.24 28.10
N SER A 5 -8.58 -15.98 27.70
CA SER A 5 -9.35 -15.51 26.54
C SER A 5 -8.58 -15.88 25.27
N PHE A 6 -9.12 -16.79 24.49
CA PHE A 6 -8.69 -17.03 23.12
C PHE A 6 -9.16 -15.85 22.27
N ASN A 7 -8.24 -15.00 21.84
CA ASN A 7 -8.51 -14.07 20.74
C ASN A 7 -8.57 -14.92 19.47
N ALA A 8 -9.75 -15.42 19.12
CA ALA A 8 -9.97 -16.02 17.80
C ALA A 8 -9.57 -14.97 16.74
N PRO A 9 -8.90 -15.35 15.63
CA PRO A 9 -8.68 -14.42 14.54
C PRO A 9 -10.07 -13.93 14.13
N THR A 10 -10.32 -12.64 14.33
CA THR A 10 -11.56 -12.02 13.88
C THR A 10 -11.48 -12.00 12.37
N THR A 11 -12.04 -13.02 11.71
CA THR A 11 -12.17 -13.05 10.25
C THR A 11 -13.09 -11.90 9.88
N MET A 12 -12.48 -10.76 9.56
CA MET A 12 -13.18 -9.60 9.08
C MET A 12 -13.82 -9.95 7.73
N PRO A 13 -15.03 -9.46 7.44
CA PRO A 13 -15.67 -9.71 6.14
C PRO A 13 -14.75 -9.21 5.02
N ASP A 14 -14.61 -10.04 3.97
CA ASP A 14 -13.87 -9.65 2.78
C ASP A 14 -14.62 -8.52 2.09
N GLU A 15 -13.95 -7.39 1.92
CA GLU A 15 -14.52 -6.18 1.35
C GLU A 15 -13.64 -5.75 0.17
N SER A 16 -14.29 -5.46 -0.96
CA SER A 16 -13.63 -4.96 -2.15
C SER A 16 -13.86 -3.46 -2.31
N ILE A 17 -12.85 -2.76 -2.83
CA ILE A 17 -12.93 -1.35 -3.20
C ILE A 17 -12.85 -1.28 -4.72
N SER A 18 -13.93 -0.80 -5.34
CA SER A 18 -13.98 -0.57 -6.77
C SER A 18 -13.20 0.68 -7.15
N ASN A 19 -12.45 0.57 -8.24
CA ASN A 19 -11.73 1.68 -8.87
C ASN A 19 -12.55 2.25 -10.04
N ASP A 20 -11.95 3.16 -10.81
CA ASP A 20 -12.60 3.87 -11.92
C ASP A 20 -12.63 3.12 -13.27
N GLY A 21 -12.32 1.82 -13.26
CA GLY A 21 -12.35 0.95 -14.43
C GLY A 21 -11.05 0.90 -15.24
N PHE A 22 -10.15 1.89 -15.09
CA PHE A 22 -8.82 1.84 -15.71
C PHE A 22 -7.82 1.09 -14.83
N PHE A 23 -7.83 1.40 -13.53
CA PHE A 23 -6.98 0.78 -12.52
C PHE A 23 -7.68 -0.43 -11.88
N PRO A 24 -6.93 -1.42 -11.35
CA PRO A 24 -7.53 -2.60 -10.74
C PRO A 24 -8.27 -2.28 -9.44
N ASN A 25 -9.29 -3.08 -9.15
CA ASN A 25 -10.00 -3.08 -7.87
C ASN A 25 -9.13 -3.68 -6.76
N LEU A 26 -9.39 -3.31 -5.52
CA LEU A 26 -8.65 -3.83 -4.36
C LEU A 26 -9.51 -4.76 -3.52
N GLN A 27 -8.87 -5.75 -2.89
CA GLN A 27 -9.46 -6.61 -1.87
C GLN A 27 -8.75 -6.34 -0.55
N LEU A 28 -9.51 -5.98 0.49
CA LEU A 28 -8.93 -5.62 1.79
C LEU A 28 -8.20 -6.80 2.45
N ASN A 29 -8.65 -8.03 2.22
CA ASN A 29 -7.99 -9.22 2.77
C ASN A 29 -6.60 -9.43 2.17
N LEU A 30 -6.43 -9.25 0.85
CA LEU A 30 -5.11 -9.34 0.21
C LEU A 30 -4.13 -8.28 0.73
N ILE A 31 -4.63 -7.07 1.03
CA ILE A 31 -3.82 -6.02 1.63
C ILE A 31 -3.39 -6.43 3.06
N ARG A 32 -4.29 -7.04 3.82
CA ARG A 32 -4.01 -7.52 5.18
C ARG A 32 -3.01 -8.68 5.23
N GLU A 33 -3.02 -9.55 4.22
CA GLU A 33 -2.07 -10.66 4.11
C GLU A 33 -0.66 -10.20 3.68
N SER A 34 -0.58 -9.11 2.90
CA SER A 34 0.67 -8.63 2.31
C SER A 34 1.35 -7.53 3.11
N VAL A 35 0.57 -6.67 3.76
CA VAL A 35 1.06 -5.62 4.67
C VAL A 35 1.03 -6.17 6.08
N ARG A 36 2.13 -6.03 6.82
CA ARG A 36 2.17 -6.39 8.24
C ARG A 36 1.33 -5.41 9.05
N LEU A 37 0.03 -5.67 9.14
CA LEU A 37 -0.93 -4.89 9.90
C LEU A 37 -1.04 -5.44 11.33
N ASP A 38 -1.13 -4.53 12.30
CA ASP A 38 -1.54 -4.91 13.65
C ASP A 38 -3.02 -5.35 13.63
N GLY A 39 -3.35 -6.37 14.43
CA GLY A 39 -4.71 -6.91 14.55
C GLY A 39 -5.74 -5.89 15.05
N SER A 40 -5.28 -4.76 15.60
CA SER A 40 -6.11 -3.62 16.01
C SER A 40 -6.67 -2.79 14.85
N ILE A 41 -6.21 -3.01 13.61
CA ILE A 41 -6.63 -2.23 12.44
C ILE A 41 -7.96 -2.77 11.90
N SER A 42 -9.03 -2.02 12.18
CA SER A 42 -10.38 -2.31 11.73
C SER A 42 -10.55 -2.12 10.22
N ASN A 43 -11.54 -2.80 9.60
CA ASN A 43 -11.83 -2.66 8.18
C ASN A 43 -12.11 -1.21 7.74
N PRO A 44 -12.88 -0.39 8.49
CA PRO A 44 -13.06 1.01 8.13
C PRO A 44 -11.75 1.81 8.08
N ARG A 45 -10.81 1.55 9.00
CA ARG A 45 -9.50 2.22 9.01
C ARG A 45 -8.63 1.77 7.83
N LEU A 46 -8.64 0.47 7.52
CA LEU A 46 -7.91 -0.05 6.37
C LEU A 46 -8.50 0.46 5.05
N LYS A 47 -9.82 0.52 4.95
CA LYS A 47 -10.54 1.06 3.80
C LYS A 47 -10.20 2.53 3.55
N ASP A 48 -10.20 3.34 4.61
CA ASP A 48 -9.81 4.76 4.53
C ASP A 48 -8.37 4.93 4.02
N ALA A 49 -7.42 4.19 4.58
CA ALA A 49 -6.02 4.19 4.13
C ALA A 49 -5.88 3.71 2.67
N ALA A 50 -6.62 2.68 2.27
CA ALA A 50 -6.63 2.18 0.90
C ALA A 50 -7.19 3.20 -0.10
N ILE A 51 -8.29 3.89 0.25
CA ILE A 51 -8.87 4.95 -0.59
C ILE A 51 -7.87 6.11 -0.74
N ALA A 52 -7.23 6.54 0.34
CA ALA A 52 -6.21 7.58 0.29
C ALA A 52 -5.04 7.19 -0.63
N ALA A 53 -4.54 5.97 -0.50
CA ALA A 53 -3.48 5.43 -1.36
C ALA A 53 -3.91 5.36 -2.84
N MET A 54 -5.13 4.91 -3.12
CA MET A 54 -5.68 4.87 -4.48
C MET A 54 -5.75 6.26 -5.09
N LEU A 55 -6.23 7.27 -4.36
CA LEU A 55 -6.31 8.66 -4.85
C LEU A 55 -4.91 9.20 -5.21
N GLU A 56 -3.94 9.03 -4.32
CA GLU A 56 -2.56 9.49 -4.54
C GLU A 56 -1.93 8.82 -5.77
N ILE A 57 -2.01 7.49 -5.85
CA ILE A 57 -1.36 6.71 -6.92
C ILE A 57 -2.06 6.93 -8.26
N ASN A 58 -3.39 6.94 -8.28
CA ASN A 58 -4.16 7.16 -9.50
C ASN A 58 -3.86 8.54 -10.10
N GLU A 59 -3.68 9.56 -9.25
CA GLU A 59 -3.32 10.90 -9.71
C GLU A 59 -1.93 10.92 -10.36
N GLN A 60 -0.94 10.31 -9.71
CA GLN A 60 0.42 10.22 -10.27
C GLN A 60 0.47 9.42 -11.59
N LEU A 61 -0.41 8.43 -11.75
CA LEU A 61 -0.50 7.58 -12.93
C LEU A 61 -1.52 8.06 -13.97
N ARG A 62 -2.17 9.21 -13.77
CA ARG A 62 -3.23 9.75 -14.64
C ARG A 62 -2.83 9.78 -16.11
N SER A 63 -1.56 10.08 -16.39
CA SER A 63 -1.00 10.13 -17.75
C SER A 63 -1.13 8.81 -18.53
N LEU A 64 -1.16 7.66 -17.84
CA LEU A 64 -1.28 6.35 -18.47
C LEU A 64 -2.63 6.12 -19.13
N LYS A 65 -3.69 6.81 -18.66
CA LYS A 65 -5.03 6.76 -19.25
C LYS A 65 -5.10 7.30 -20.68
N PHE A 66 -4.13 8.11 -21.09
CA PHE A 66 -4.04 8.58 -22.47
C PHE A 66 -3.38 7.56 -23.40
N LYS A 67 -2.79 6.49 -22.85
CA LYS A 67 -2.03 5.50 -23.61
C LYS A 67 -2.80 4.19 -23.85
N ALA A 68 -3.82 3.90 -23.03
CA ALA A 68 -4.56 2.64 -23.06
C ALA A 68 -5.96 2.80 -22.44
N SER A 69 -6.85 1.81 -22.64
CA SER A 69 -8.16 1.73 -21.98
C SER A 69 -8.11 1.05 -20.61
N ALA A 70 -7.09 0.22 -20.37
CA ALA A 70 -6.89 -0.46 -19.09
C ALA A 70 -5.40 -0.54 -18.74
N LEU A 71 -5.08 -0.56 -17.44
CA LEU A 71 -3.70 -0.65 -16.97
C LEU A 71 -3.00 -1.94 -17.44
N SER A 72 -3.74 -3.03 -17.59
CA SER A 72 -3.22 -4.33 -18.04
C SER A 72 -2.73 -4.31 -19.49
N GLU A 73 -3.28 -3.44 -20.35
CA GLU A 73 -2.85 -3.30 -21.75
C GLU A 73 -1.45 -2.69 -21.86
N LEU A 74 -0.98 -2.00 -20.82
CA LEU A 74 0.37 -1.43 -20.74
C LEU A 74 1.41 -2.44 -20.21
N ALA A 75 0.99 -3.67 -19.91
CA ALA A 75 1.88 -4.69 -19.37
C ALA A 75 2.89 -5.16 -20.43
N THR A 76 4.15 -5.27 -20.02
CA THR A 76 5.24 -5.79 -20.87
C THR A 76 5.53 -7.26 -20.61
N SER A 77 5.10 -7.79 -19.46
CA SER A 77 5.27 -9.19 -19.09
C SER A 77 4.16 -9.64 -18.14
N THR A 78 3.99 -10.95 -18.03
CA THR A 78 3.16 -11.57 -16.99
C THR A 78 4.05 -12.30 -15.99
N ILE A 79 3.69 -12.24 -14.72
CA ILE A 79 4.35 -12.95 -13.62
C ILE A 79 3.26 -13.61 -12.80
N ASP A 80 3.36 -14.91 -12.59
CA ASP A 80 2.34 -15.70 -11.87
C ASP A 80 0.92 -15.51 -12.44
N GLY A 81 0.81 -15.48 -13.78
CA GLY A 81 -0.45 -15.29 -14.49
C GLY A 81 -1.03 -13.87 -14.42
N LYS A 82 -0.39 -12.93 -13.72
CA LYS A 82 -0.83 -11.53 -13.59
C LYS A 82 0.02 -10.59 -14.45
N PRO A 83 -0.58 -9.55 -15.06
CA PRO A 83 0.19 -8.52 -15.75
C PRO A 83 1.11 -7.78 -14.77
N ASN A 84 2.35 -7.52 -15.17
CA ASN A 84 3.32 -6.84 -14.32
C ASN A 84 2.86 -5.47 -13.82
N THR A 85 2.05 -4.75 -14.60
CA THR A 85 1.46 -3.47 -14.21
C THR A 85 0.49 -3.59 -13.02
N GLU A 86 -0.30 -4.65 -12.95
CA GLU A 86 -1.17 -4.91 -11.80
C GLU A 86 -0.36 -5.22 -10.54
N LEU A 87 0.70 -6.02 -10.67
CA LEU A 87 1.59 -6.34 -9.55
C LEU A 87 2.31 -5.10 -9.01
N LEU A 88 2.78 -4.22 -9.91
CA LEU A 88 3.40 -2.95 -9.53
C LEU A 88 2.39 -2.01 -8.88
N TYR A 89 1.15 -1.96 -9.37
CA TYR A 89 0.09 -1.15 -8.77
C TYR A 89 -0.23 -1.63 -7.34
N LEU A 90 -0.40 -2.93 -7.13
CA LEU A 90 -0.60 -3.50 -5.80
C LEU A 90 0.59 -3.22 -4.87
N ARG A 91 1.83 -3.33 -5.38
CA ARG A 91 3.03 -2.98 -4.61
C ARG A 91 3.05 -1.50 -4.19
N ALA A 92 2.62 -0.59 -5.07
CA ALA A 92 2.48 0.82 -4.74
C ALA A 92 1.46 1.01 -3.61
N ILE A 93 0.27 0.43 -3.75
CA ILE A 93 -0.80 0.49 -2.74
C ILE A 93 -0.34 -0.03 -1.38
N HIS A 94 0.27 -1.22 -1.34
CA HIS A 94 0.77 -1.81 -0.09
C HIS A 94 1.81 -0.92 0.58
N SER A 95 2.69 -0.31 -0.21
CA SER A 95 3.73 0.58 0.30
C SER A 95 3.15 1.89 0.84
N ALA A 96 2.17 2.49 0.15
CA ALA A 96 1.49 3.69 0.60
C ALA A 96 0.72 3.45 1.92
N ILE A 97 -0.04 2.36 1.98
CA ILE A 97 -0.81 1.98 3.17
C ILE A 97 0.13 1.71 4.36
N ALA A 98 1.23 0.98 4.14
CA ALA A 98 2.20 0.70 5.19
C ALA A 98 2.85 1.98 5.74
N ALA A 99 3.16 2.95 4.88
CA ALA A 99 3.69 4.25 5.31
C ALA A 99 2.65 5.03 6.15
N ASP A 100 1.42 5.20 5.65
CA ASP A 100 0.35 5.94 6.33
C ASP A 100 0.02 5.35 7.72
N ILE A 101 -0.10 4.02 7.80
CA ILE A 101 -0.42 3.34 9.06
C ILE A 101 0.72 3.48 10.06
N ASN A 102 1.97 3.31 9.63
CA ASN A 102 3.13 3.47 10.51
C ASN A 102 3.31 4.92 10.97
N GLU A 103 3.01 5.91 10.14
CA GLU A 103 3.01 7.34 10.51
C GLU A 103 1.93 7.67 11.54
N LYS A 104 0.72 7.14 11.35
CA LYS A 104 -0.38 7.25 12.31
C LYS A 104 -0.04 6.57 13.63
N TYR A 105 0.63 5.42 13.61
CA TYR A 105 1.07 4.74 14.82
C TYR A 105 2.15 5.53 15.57
N ARG A 106 3.13 6.07 14.84
CA ARG A 106 4.19 6.93 15.40
C ARG A 106 3.63 8.15 16.13
N SER A 107 2.55 8.74 15.63
CA SER A 107 1.96 9.95 16.22
C SER A 107 1.08 9.67 17.45
N TYR A 108 0.72 8.42 17.73
CA TYR A 108 -0.28 8.07 18.76
C TYR A 108 0.33 7.79 20.15
N ASP A 109 1.58 7.32 20.25
CA ASP A 109 2.20 6.95 21.52
C ASP A 109 3.37 7.87 21.88
N SER A 110 3.09 8.90 22.68
CA SER A 110 4.07 9.88 23.19
C SER A 110 4.68 9.50 24.54
N THR A 111 4.51 8.25 24.99
CA THR A 111 5.18 7.76 26.21
C THR A 111 6.67 7.53 25.97
N GLY A 112 7.50 7.44 27.02
CA GLY A 112 8.95 7.21 26.86
C GLY A 112 9.30 5.93 26.09
N ASP A 113 8.46 4.89 26.19
CA ASP A 113 8.57 3.68 25.38
C ASP A 113 8.02 3.87 23.96
N GLY A 114 6.97 4.68 23.81
CA GLY A 114 6.44 5.13 22.52
C GLY A 114 7.47 5.90 21.70
N GLN A 115 8.28 6.75 22.34
CA GLN A 115 9.35 7.52 21.69
C GLN A 115 10.42 6.61 21.08
N LYS A 116 10.84 5.55 21.79
CA LYS A 116 11.81 4.57 21.27
C LYS A 116 11.25 3.76 20.11
N ARG A 117 9.99 3.30 20.20
CA ARG A 117 9.31 2.61 19.09
C ARG A 117 9.12 3.53 17.88
N ALA A 118 8.82 4.80 18.10
CA ALA A 118 8.68 5.81 17.05
C ALA A 118 10.00 6.04 16.28
N GLU A 119 11.14 6.02 16.97
CA GLU A 119 12.47 6.09 16.36
C GLU A 119 12.79 4.83 15.55
N GLU A 120 12.41 3.64 16.03
CA GLU A 120 12.59 2.37 15.33
C GLU A 120 11.71 2.21 14.08
N LEU A 121 10.51 2.79 14.06
CA LEU A 121 9.60 2.74 12.89
C LEU A 121 9.96 3.73 11.77
N SER A 122 10.74 4.78 12.09
CA SER A 122 11.03 5.86 11.14
C SER A 122 11.79 5.37 9.88
N PRO A 123 12.84 4.53 9.99
CA PRO A 123 13.48 3.93 8.82
C PRO A 123 12.49 3.13 7.96
N THR A 124 11.56 2.41 8.58
CA THR A 124 10.59 1.56 7.89
C THR A 124 9.61 2.38 7.06
N ILE A 125 9.17 3.56 7.56
CA ILE A 125 8.30 4.49 6.83
C ILE A 125 8.98 5.01 5.56
N ASP A 126 10.24 5.45 5.66
CA ASP A 126 10.99 5.97 4.51
C ASP A 126 11.26 4.89 3.46
N GLU A 127 11.47 3.65 3.88
CA GLU A 127 11.58 2.50 2.98
C GLU A 127 10.28 2.23 2.23
N HIS A 128 9.13 2.29 2.90
CA HIS A 128 7.83 2.16 2.27
C HIS A 128 7.58 3.29 1.26
N ARG A 129 7.85 4.55 1.63
CA ARG A 129 7.76 5.69 0.70
C ARG A 129 8.71 5.56 -0.49
N ARG A 130 9.93 5.02 -0.28
CA ARG A 130 10.87 4.72 -1.37
C ARG A 130 10.34 3.63 -2.30
N ASN A 131 9.79 2.55 -1.75
CA ASN A 131 9.21 1.45 -2.52
C ASN A 131 7.98 1.90 -3.33
N LEU A 132 7.14 2.77 -2.75
CA LEU A 132 6.04 3.43 -3.45
C LEU A 132 6.55 4.19 -4.68
N ARG A 133 7.54 5.08 -4.49
CA ARG A 133 8.14 5.86 -5.58
C ARG A 133 8.72 4.96 -6.67
N TRP A 134 9.41 3.88 -6.30
CA TRP A 134 9.96 2.94 -7.27
C TRP A 134 8.86 2.28 -8.10
N ALA A 135 7.80 1.78 -7.45
CA ALA A 135 6.68 1.15 -8.16
C ALA A 135 5.97 2.11 -9.12
N ILE A 136 5.74 3.36 -8.72
CA ILE A 136 5.18 4.39 -9.60
C ILE A 136 6.10 4.68 -10.78
N ARG A 137 7.41 4.82 -10.54
CA ARG A 137 8.38 5.10 -11.61
C ARG A 137 8.49 3.94 -12.60
N ASP A 138 8.43 2.71 -12.13
CA ASP A 138 8.37 1.52 -12.97
C ASP A 138 7.11 1.52 -13.86
N LEU A 139 5.94 1.84 -13.29
CA LEU A 139 4.68 1.96 -14.03
C LEU A 139 4.72 3.06 -15.10
N LEU A 140 5.42 4.17 -14.81
CA LEU A 140 5.62 5.26 -15.77
C LEU A 140 6.73 4.96 -16.80
N GLY A 141 7.51 3.90 -16.62
CA GLY A 141 8.66 3.58 -17.47
C GLY A 141 9.84 4.55 -17.30
N THR A 142 10.01 5.11 -16.10
CA THR A 142 11.05 6.10 -15.79
C THR A 142 12.13 5.52 -14.87
N SER A 143 13.38 5.97 -15.02
CA SER A 143 14.51 5.52 -14.18
C SER A 143 14.24 5.74 -12.69
N ARG A 144 14.51 4.77 -11.81
CA ARG A 144 14.32 4.89 -10.35
C ARG A 144 15.26 5.88 -9.65
N CYS A 145 16.35 6.28 -10.31
CA CYS A 145 17.29 7.28 -9.81
C CYS A 145 17.32 8.50 -10.74
N THR A 146 17.30 9.69 -10.15
CA THR A 146 17.67 10.93 -10.82
C THR A 146 19.18 11.06 -10.73
N VAL A 147 19.91 10.65 -11.77
CA VAL A 147 21.31 11.06 -11.92
C VAL A 147 21.27 12.31 -12.80
N GLU A 148 21.28 13.48 -12.18
CA GLU A 148 21.77 14.66 -12.89
C GLU A 148 23.29 14.53 -12.96
N LEU A 149 23.82 14.38 -14.17
CA LEU A 149 25.24 14.64 -14.43
C LEU A 149 25.41 16.16 -14.37
N ILE A 150 26.00 16.66 -13.28
CA ILE A 150 26.67 17.97 -13.27
C ILE A 150 28.11 17.77 -13.71
#